data_AF-D5ARA2-F1
#
_entry.id   AF-D5ARA2-F1
#
_cell.length_a   1.000
_cell.length_b   1.000
_cell.length_c   1.000
_cell.angle_alpha   90.00
_cell.angle_beta   90.00
_cell.angle_gamma   90.00
#
_symmetry.space_group_name_H-M   'P 1'
#
loop_
_entity.id
_entity.type
_entity.pdbx_description
1 polymer ?
#
loop_
_entity_poly.entity_id
_entity_poly.type
_entity_poly.pdbx_seq_one_letter_code
_entity_poly.pdbx_strand_id
1 'polypeptide(L)' 'MKELLRTTDPVRIAMAMALLEGEGITAFEWDVHMSILDGSLGILPRRLAVADADWFLAQAILRDNGLWEE' A
#
# COMPACT_ATOMS: atom_id res chain seq x y z
N MET A 1 -8.94 10.45 2.17
CA MET A 1 -8.03 9.30 2.01
C MET A 1 -6.62 9.75 2.30
N LYS A 2 -5.77 8.90 2.90
CA LYS A 2 -4.36 9.21 3.20
C LYS A 2 -3.42 8.14 2.68
N GLU A 3 -2.28 8.59 2.12
CA GLU A 3 -1.17 7.71 1.75
C GLU A 3 -0.62 7.01 2.99
N LEU A 4 -0.38 5.70 2.86
CA LEU A 4 0.04 4.81 3.94
C LEU A 4 1.41 4.17 3.62
N LEU A 5 1.62 3.72 2.39
CA LEU A 5 2.86 3.07 1.97
C LEU A 5 3.17 3.49 0.54
N ARG A 6 4.44 3.73 0.23
CA ARG A 6 4.93 3.96 -1.13
C ARG A 6 6.12 3.06 -1.39
N THR A 7 6.02 2.19 -2.40
CA THR A 7 7.11 1.27 -2.72
C THR A 7 7.04 0.81 -4.18
N THR A 8 8.19 0.47 -4.75
CA THR A 8 8.29 -0.20 -6.05
C THR A 8 8.22 -1.72 -5.93
N ASP A 9 8.27 -2.28 -4.71
CA ASP A 9 8.19 -3.71 -4.47
C ASP A 9 6.73 -4.18 -4.45
N PRO A 10 6.26 -4.93 -5.47
CA PRO A 10 4.89 -5.43 -5.51
C PRO A 10 4.58 -6.44 -4.41
N VAL A 11 5.57 -7.13 -3.86
CA VAL A 11 5.39 -8.08 -2.75
C VAL A 11 5.02 -7.33 -1.47
N ARG A 12 5.68 -6.20 -1.19
CA ARG A 12 5.36 -5.35 -0.04
C ARG A 12 3.94 -4.78 -0.13
N ILE A 13 3.51 -4.34 -1.32
CA ILE A 13 2.12 -3.88 -1.54
C ILE A 13 1.13 -5.01 -1.27
N ALA A 14 1.33 -6.20 -1.85
CA ALA A 14 0.43 -7.34 -1.68
C ALA A 14 0.34 -7.78 -0.21
N MET A 15 1.47 -7.82 0.51
CA MET A 15 1.51 -8.18 1.92
C MET A 15 0.80 -7.15 2.79
N ALA A 16 1.01 -5.85 2.54
CA ALA A 16 0.33 -4.77 3.26
C ALA A 16 -1.19 -4.83 3.05
N MET A 17 -1.66 -5.06 1.82
CA MET A 17 -3.08 -5.21 1.53
C MET A 17 -3.69 -6.41 2.26
N ALA A 18 -3.07 -7.58 2.17
CA ALA A 18 -3.58 -8.79 2.82
C ALA A 18 -3.64 -8.66 4.35
N LEU A 19 -2.65 -8.01 4.96
CA LEU A 19 -2.65 -7.72 6.40
C LEU A 19 -3.79 -6.79 6.80
N LEU A 20 -3.97 -5.68 6.08
CA LEU A 20 -5.02 -4.71 6.38
C LEU A 20 -6.42 -5.29 6.13
N GLU A 21 -6.59 -6.09 5.08
CA GLU A 21 -7.83 -6.82 4.81
C GLU A 21 -8.18 -7.80 5.94
N GLY A 22 -7.18 -8.51 6.49
CA GLY A 22 -7.35 -9.40 7.64
C GLY A 22 -7.84 -8.68 8.90
N GLU A 23 -7.49 -7.40 9.05
CA GLU A 23 -7.93 -6.52 10.15
C GLU A 23 -9.20 -5.72 9.82
N GLY A 24 -9.82 -5.97 8.66
CA GLY A 24 -11.05 -5.30 8.22
C GLY A 24 -10.84 -3.87 7.72
N ILE A 25 -9.59 -3.47 7.41
CA ILE A 25 -9.24 -2.15 6.91
C ILE A 25 -9.17 -2.20 5.37
N THR A 26 -9.98 -1.38 4.72
CA THR A 26 -9.95 -1.28 3.25
C THR A 26 -8.79 -0.41 2.81
N ALA A 27 -7.84 -0.99 2.07
CA ALA A 27 -6.72 -0.30 1.46
C ALA A 27 -6.90 -0.21 -0.07
N PHE A 28 -6.40 0.88 -0.65
CA PHE A 28 -6.53 1.17 -2.08
C PHE A 28 -5.18 1.49 -2.66
N GLU A 29 -4.89 0.90 -3.81
CA GLU A 29 -3.71 1.27 -4.58
C GLU A 29 -3.97 2.53 -5.41
N TRP A 30 -3.15 3.54 -5.20
CA TRP A 30 -3.00 4.70 -6.06
C TRP A 30 -1.93 4.38 -7.11
N ASP A 31 -2.16 4.82 -8.36
CA ASP A 31 -1.26 4.69 -9.53
C ASP A 31 -1.30 3.36 -10.33
N VAL A 32 -2.31 2.49 -10.13
CA VAL A 32 -2.43 1.22 -10.90
C VAL A 32 -2.57 1.42 -12.42
N HIS A 33 -3.07 2.58 -12.87
CA HIS A 33 -3.37 2.82 -14.29
C HIS A 33 -2.17 3.26 -15.16
N MET A 34 -0.97 3.44 -14.60
CA MET A 34 0.15 4.08 -15.31
C MET A 34 1.27 3.12 -15.76
N SER A 35 0.97 1.83 -15.96
CA SER A 35 2.02 0.85 -16.34
C SER A 35 1.63 -0.18 -17.42
N ILE A 36 0.34 -0.34 -17.76
CA ILE A 36 -0.07 -1.36 -18.75
C ILE A 36 0.32 -0.97 -20.19
N LEU A 37 0.49 0.33 -20.49
CA LEU A 37 0.70 0.78 -21.88
C LEU A 37 2.16 0.68 -22.38
N ASP A 38 3.16 0.51 -21.50
CA ASP A 38 4.55 0.86 -21.85
C ASP A 38 5.59 -0.28 -21.68
N GLY A 39 5.19 -1.51 -21.30
CA GLY A 39 6.13 -2.64 -21.20
C GLY A 39 7.27 -2.47 -20.18
N SER A 40 7.24 -1.39 -19.40
CA SER A 40 8.25 -1.05 -18.40
C SER A 40 8.05 -1.90 -17.15
N LEU A 41 8.99 -2.80 -16.90
CA LEU A 41 9.31 -3.65 -15.74
C LEU A 41 8.94 -3.13 -14.32
N GLY A 42 7.72 -2.68 -14.03
CA GLY A 42 7.23 -2.42 -12.67
C GLY A 42 8.03 -1.38 -11.86
N ILE A 43 8.77 -0.48 -12.50
CA ILE A 43 9.72 0.44 -11.85
C ILE A 43 8.99 1.66 -11.22
N LEU A 44 7.72 1.88 -11.54
CA LEU A 44 6.98 3.01 -10.98
C LEU A 44 6.49 2.69 -9.56
N PRO A 45 6.77 3.57 -8.57
CA PRO A 45 6.36 3.35 -7.20
C PRO A 45 4.83 3.35 -7.11
N ARG A 46 4.29 2.27 -6.54
CA ARG A 46 2.88 2.12 -6.20
C ARG A 46 2.64 2.71 -4.82
N ARG A 47 1.49 3.35 -4.66
CA ARG A 47 1.08 3.97 -3.40
C ARG A 47 -0.11 3.20 -2.86
N LEU A 48 -0.09 2.89 -1.58
CA LEU A 48 -1.23 2.36 -0.85
C LEU A 48 -1.83 3.49 -0.01
N ALA A 49 -3.15 3.60 -0.02
CA ALA A 49 -3.89 4.59 0.74
C ALA A 49 -5.06 3.94 1.48
N VAL A 50 -5.43 4.52 2.60
CA VAL A 50 -6.60 4.11 3.41
C VAL A 50 -7.49 5.32 3.68
N ALA A 51 -8.69 5.07 4.23
CA ALA A 51 -9.51 6.14 4.75
C ALA A 51 -8.79 6.87 5.90
N ASP A 52 -9.02 8.18 6.05
CA ASP A 52 -8.37 8.97 7.11
C ASP A 52 -8.64 8.41 8.51
N ALA A 53 -9.82 7.84 8.71
CA ALA A 53 -10.24 7.23 9.96
C ALA A 53 -9.40 5.99 10.33
N ASP A 54 -8.98 5.22 9.31
CA ASP A 54 -8.23 3.98 9.52
C ASP A 54 -6.71 4.20 9.50
N TRP A 55 -6.25 5.39 9.08
CA TRP A 55 -4.83 5.68 8.86
C TRP A 55 -3.95 5.40 10.08
N PHE A 56 -4.40 5.81 11.27
CA PHE A 56 -3.65 5.59 12.51
C PHE A 56 -3.49 4.11 12.83
N LEU A 57 -4.57 3.34 12.71
CA LEU A 57 -4.55 1.91 12.99
C LEU A 57 -3.74 1.14 11.92
N ALA A 58 -3.96 1.47 10.64
CA ALA A 58 -3.24 0.88 9.53
C ALA A 58 -1.72 1.12 9.63
N GLN A 59 -1.30 2.33 10.04
CA GLN A 59 0.10 2.64 10.30
C GLN A 59 0.68 1.76 11.40
N ALA A 60 -0.04 1.59 12.51
CA ALA A 60 0.42 0.73 13.62
C ALA A 60 0.59 -0.73 13.17
N ILE A 61 -0.38 -1.27 12.43
CA ILE A 61 -0.32 -2.64 11.89
C ILE A 61 0.90 -2.82 10.99
N LEU A 62 1.16 -1.89 10.07
CA LEU A 62 2.33 -1.99 9.19
C LEU A 62 3.66 -1.87 9.96
N ARG A 63 3.72 -1.05 11.01
CA ARG A 63 4.91 -0.94 11.87
C ARG A 63 5.20 -2.23 12.61
N ASP A 64 4.19 -2.81 13.24
CA ASP A 64 4.33 -4.05 14.01
C ASP A 64 4.75 -5.25 13.13
N ASN A 65 4.43 -5.20 11.84
CA ASN A 65 4.79 -6.23 10.86
C ASN A 65 6.05 -5.88 10.02
N GLY A 66 6.78 -4.82 10.35
CA GLY A 66 8.02 -4.45 9.66
C GLY A 66 7.84 -3.96 8.21
N LEU A 67 6.63 -3.52 7.86
CA LEU A 67 6.27 -3.00 6.54
C LEU A 67 6.24 -1.47 6.48
N TRP A 68 6.43 -0.81 7.62
CA TRP A 68 6.49 0.66 7.69
C TRP A 68 7.89 1.16 7.33
N GLU A 69 7.95 2.11 6.39
CA GLU A 69 9.14 2.89 6.04
C GLU A 69 8.77 4.36 6.26
N GLU A 70 9.63 5.12 6.96
CA GLU A 70 9.41 6.54 7.26
C GLU A 70 9.50 7.46 6.03
#